data_AF-A0A7C2Y5H8-F1
#
_entry.id   AF-A0A7C2Y5H8-F1
#
_cell.length_a   1.000
_cell.length_b   1.000
_cell.length_c   1.000
_cell.angle_alpha   90.00
_cell.angle_beta   90.00
_cell.angle_gamma   90.00
#
_symmetry.space_group_name_H-M   'P 1'
#
loop_
_entity.id
_entity.type
_entity.pdbx_description
1 polymer ?
#
loop_
_entity_poly.entity_id
_entity_poly.type
_entity_poly.pdbx_seq_one_letter_code
_entity_poly.pdbx_strand_id
1 'polypeptide(L)'
;MAPGGRAGGGHLPPGAGAAPAAHGPRRLSLTRPMGQPPSPVRRRYRCRDGYLRLELRSSQEWQALAKCLGRPELAYPGSWEVAAAAPPRGRLGRLLEALFRREPVEVWLRRLEAHGVPCRPD
;
A
#
# COMPACT_ATOMS: atom_id res chain seq x y z
N MET A 1 -72.39 -40.56 20.91
CA MET A 1 -71.97 -40.28 19.52
C MET A 1 -70.63 -39.56 19.58
N ALA A 2 -69.61 -40.11 18.90
CA ALA A 2 -68.31 -39.46 18.67
C ALA A 2 -68.45 -38.35 17.58
N PRO A 3 -67.40 -37.75 16.98
CA PRO A 3 -65.97 -37.63 17.32
C PRO A 3 -65.38 -36.21 17.03
N GLY A 4 -64.09 -36.02 17.28
CA GLY A 4 -63.24 -35.05 16.56
C GLY A 4 -62.26 -34.32 17.49
N GLY A 5 -60.95 -34.28 17.28
CA GLY A 5 -60.09 -34.78 16.22
C GLY A 5 -58.72 -34.11 16.36
N ARG A 6 -57.65 -34.92 16.30
CA ARG A 6 -56.26 -34.65 15.83
C ARG A 6 -55.46 -33.45 16.40
N ALA A 7 -54.31 -33.77 17.01
CA ALA A 7 -52.95 -33.37 16.60
C ALA A 7 -51.99 -33.84 17.73
N GLY A 8 -50.90 -34.59 17.55
CA GLY A 8 -50.03 -34.74 16.39
C GLY A 8 -48.91 -33.70 16.44
N GLY A 9 -47.72 -34.08 16.91
CA GLY A 9 -46.48 -33.33 16.68
C GLY A 9 -45.75 -32.90 17.96
N GLY A 10 -44.58 -33.48 18.17
CA GLY A 10 -43.71 -33.20 19.31
C GLY A 10 -43.13 -31.78 19.33
N HIS A 11 -42.72 -31.37 20.53
CA HIS A 11 -41.95 -30.15 20.74
C HIS A 11 -40.82 -30.43 21.75
N LEU A 12 -39.65 -29.89 21.42
CA LEU A 12 -38.32 -30.14 21.99
C LEU A 12 -38.16 -29.74 23.47
N PRO A 13 -37.11 -30.24 24.16
CA PRO A 13 -36.72 -29.73 25.48
C PRO A 13 -36.09 -28.32 25.41
N PRO A 14 -36.23 -27.50 26.47
CA PRO A 14 -35.73 -26.13 26.53
C PRO A 14 -34.22 -26.08 26.65
N GLY A 15 -33.58 -25.45 25.65
CA GLY A 15 -32.16 -25.14 25.64
C GLY A 15 -31.81 -24.03 26.64
N ALA A 16 -30.79 -24.33 27.42
CA ALA A 16 -29.86 -23.47 28.15
C ALA A 16 -29.99 -21.95 27.97
N GLY A 17 -30.06 -21.27 29.11
CA GLY A 17 -30.11 -19.82 29.25
C GLY A 17 -28.97 -19.09 28.54
N ALA A 18 -29.34 -17.98 27.93
CA ALA A 18 -28.44 -17.00 27.36
C ALA A 18 -27.60 -16.33 28.46
N ALA A 19 -26.29 -16.49 28.38
CA ALA A 19 -25.34 -15.59 29.03
C ALA A 19 -25.31 -14.25 28.26
N PRO A 20 -25.21 -13.09 28.94
CA PRO A 20 -25.00 -11.82 28.26
C PRO A 20 -23.55 -11.74 27.76
N ALA A 21 -23.36 -11.87 26.45
CA ALA A 21 -22.08 -11.57 25.81
C ALA A 21 -21.83 -10.06 25.88
N ALA A 22 -20.91 -9.67 26.77
CA ALA A 22 -20.32 -8.35 26.83
C ALA A 22 -19.78 -7.96 25.45
N HIS A 23 -20.22 -6.79 24.99
CA HIS A 23 -19.87 -6.19 23.71
C HIS A 23 -18.41 -5.70 23.74
N GLY A 24 -17.46 -6.62 23.60
CA GLY A 24 -16.08 -6.28 23.26
C GLY A 24 -16.01 -5.80 21.80
N PRO A 25 -15.23 -4.76 21.46
CA PRO A 25 -15.12 -4.28 20.10
C PRO A 25 -14.45 -5.36 19.24
N ARG A 26 -15.27 -6.09 18.48
CA ARG A 26 -14.81 -6.90 17.37
C ARG A 26 -14.41 -5.97 16.23
N ARG A 27 -13.10 -5.78 16.01
CA ARG A 27 -12.61 -5.21 14.76
C ARG A 27 -11.44 -6.01 14.17
N LEU A 28 -11.84 -6.93 13.29
CA LEU A 28 -11.17 -7.33 12.05
C LEU A 28 -9.70 -7.78 12.15
N SER A 29 -9.52 -9.07 12.44
CA SER A 29 -8.32 -9.82 12.07
C SER A 29 -8.31 -10.07 10.56
N LEU A 30 -7.85 -9.09 9.76
CA LEU A 30 -7.60 -9.23 8.33
C LEU A 30 -6.33 -8.46 7.95
N THR A 31 -5.17 -9.01 8.25
CA THR A 31 -3.96 -8.65 7.50
C THR A 31 -3.34 -9.93 6.94
N ARG A 32 -3.93 -10.39 5.84
CA ARG A 32 -3.19 -11.03 4.73
C ARG A 32 -1.83 -10.31 4.60
N PRO A 33 -0.69 -10.98 4.38
CA PRO A 33 0.55 -10.29 4.02
C PRO A 33 0.30 -9.57 2.69
N MET A 34 -0.17 -8.34 2.81
CA MET A 34 -0.54 -7.48 1.71
C MET A 34 0.78 -7.07 1.11
N GLY A 35 1.01 -7.38 -0.18
CA GLY A 35 2.16 -6.86 -0.91
C GLY A 35 2.33 -5.39 -0.56
N GLN A 36 3.58 -4.99 -0.28
CA GLN A 36 3.91 -3.69 0.30
C GLN A 36 2.97 -2.60 -0.21
N PRO A 37 2.35 -1.79 0.69
CA PRO A 37 1.42 -0.75 0.27
C PRO A 37 2.08 0.08 -0.84
N PRO A 38 1.33 0.50 -1.87
CA PRO A 38 1.91 1.24 -2.99
C PRO A 38 2.56 2.51 -2.44
N SER A 39 3.89 2.53 -2.40
CA SER A 39 4.68 3.64 -1.90
C SER A 39 5.24 4.45 -3.07
N PRO A 40 5.55 5.74 -2.87
CA PRO A 40 6.22 6.52 -3.91
C PRO A 40 7.61 5.96 -4.28
N VAL A 41 8.23 5.17 -3.41
CA VAL A 41 9.52 4.51 -3.68
C VAL A 41 9.42 3.29 -4.61
N ARG A 42 8.21 2.73 -4.80
CA ARG A 42 7.92 1.57 -5.64
C ARG A 42 6.70 1.82 -6.52
N ARG A 43 6.88 2.62 -7.58
CA ARG A 43 5.78 3.06 -8.44
C ARG A 43 6.27 3.43 -9.85
N ARG A 44 5.35 3.36 -10.81
CA ARG A 44 5.51 3.92 -12.16
C ARG A 44 5.21 5.42 -12.17
N TYR A 45 6.17 6.21 -12.60
CA TYR A 45 6.10 7.65 -12.82
C TYR A 45 5.98 7.96 -14.31
N ARG A 46 5.18 8.97 -14.64
CA ARG A 46 5.11 9.49 -16.00
C ARG A 46 6.28 10.45 -16.21
N CYS A 47 7.08 10.19 -17.24
CA CYS A 47 8.12 11.09 -17.72
C CYS A 47 7.61 11.91 -18.91
N ARG A 48 8.49 12.70 -19.53
CA ARG A 48 8.12 13.50 -20.72
C ARG A 48 7.63 12.64 -21.89
N ASP A 49 8.35 11.55 -22.17
CA ASP A 49 8.20 10.76 -23.39
C ASP A 49 7.68 9.33 -23.14
N GLY A 50 7.58 8.91 -21.88
CA GLY A 50 7.19 7.54 -21.53
C GLY A 50 6.97 7.35 -20.03
N TYR A 51 7.05 6.12 -19.56
CA TYR A 51 6.93 5.78 -18.15
C TYR A 51 8.23 5.20 -17.60
N LEU A 52 8.55 5.56 -16.36
CA LEU A 52 9.68 5.03 -15.62
C LEU A 52 9.18 4.39 -14.32
N ARG A 53 9.53 3.14 -14.08
CA ARG A 53 9.24 2.41 -12.86
C ARG A 53 10.41 2.52 -11.90
N LEU A 54 10.10 2.98 -10.70
CA LEU A 54 11.02 3.06 -9.56
C LEU A 54 10.80 1.86 -8.65
N GLU A 55 11.89 1.23 -8.21
CA GLU A 55 11.85 -0.01 -7.41
C GLU A 55 12.85 0.02 -6.24
N LEU A 56 12.87 1.11 -5.47
CA LEU A 56 13.79 1.23 -4.35
C LEU A 56 13.44 0.23 -3.24
N ARG A 57 14.47 -0.31 -2.59
CA ARG A 57 14.36 -1.30 -1.52
C ARG A 57 15.07 -0.86 -0.24
N SER A 58 15.97 0.10 -0.33
CA SER A 58 16.86 0.51 0.75
C SER A 58 16.96 2.03 0.84
N SER A 59 17.29 2.51 2.03
CA SER A 59 17.59 3.93 2.28
C SER A 59 18.73 4.45 1.41
N GLN A 60 19.76 3.66 1.14
CA GLN A 60 20.87 4.04 0.25
C GLN A 60 20.39 4.38 -1.17
N GLU A 61 19.47 3.60 -1.72
CA GLU A 61 18.91 3.83 -3.05
C GLU A 61 18.01 5.08 -3.07
N TRP A 62 17.28 5.33 -1.98
CA TRP A 62 16.54 6.58 -1.78
C TRP A 62 17.47 7.80 -1.71
N GLN A 63 18.59 7.69 -1.00
CA GLN A 63 19.58 8.76 -0.93
C GLN A 63 20.23 9.03 -2.28
N ALA A 64 20.54 7.97 -3.03
CA ALA A 64 21.05 8.08 -4.40
C ALA A 64 20.02 8.75 -5.33
N LEU A 65 18.74 8.39 -5.24
CA LEU A 65 17.66 9.06 -5.96
C LEU A 65 17.59 10.55 -5.59
N ALA A 66 17.59 10.87 -4.30
CA ALA A 66 17.54 12.25 -3.83
C ALA A 66 18.70 13.10 -4.36
N LYS A 67 19.92 12.54 -4.40
CA LYS A 67 21.09 13.18 -5.03
C LYS A 67 20.90 13.35 -6.53
N CYS A 68 20.43 12.31 -7.22
CA CYS A 68 20.16 12.34 -8.66
C CYS A 68 19.11 13.39 -9.05
N LEU A 69 18.09 13.59 -8.21
CA LEU A 69 17.08 14.63 -8.37
C LEU A 69 17.59 16.04 -8.03
N GLY A 70 18.84 16.19 -7.58
CA GLY A 70 19.41 17.45 -7.11
C GLY A 70 18.79 17.94 -5.79
N ARG A 71 18.16 17.05 -5.03
CA ARG A 71 17.49 17.36 -3.76
C ARG A 71 18.01 16.48 -2.62
N PRO A 72 19.28 16.62 -2.22
CA PRO A 72 19.85 15.86 -1.10
C PRO A 72 19.10 16.14 0.23
N GLU A 73 18.37 17.24 0.33
CA GLU A 73 17.48 17.55 1.46
C GLU A 73 16.40 16.48 1.70
N LEU A 74 16.01 15.73 0.66
CA LEU A 74 15.05 14.62 0.79
C LEU A 74 15.67 13.37 1.44
N ALA A 75 16.99 13.34 1.60
CA ALA A 75 17.78 12.19 2.04
C ALA A 75 18.28 12.32 3.49
N TYR A 76 17.45 12.84 4.39
CA TYR A 76 17.75 12.94 5.82
C TYR A 76 17.61 11.58 6.54
N PRO A 77 18.25 11.37 7.70
CA PRO A 77 18.08 10.14 8.48
C PRO A 77 16.61 9.91 8.85
N GLY A 78 16.07 8.73 8.50
CA GLY A 78 14.64 8.39 8.65
C GLY A 78 13.74 8.80 7.48
N SER A 79 14.25 9.51 6.47
CA SER A 79 13.49 9.87 5.26
C SER A 79 12.99 8.65 4.47
N TRP A 80 13.74 7.54 4.51
CA TRP A 80 13.34 6.29 3.88
C TRP A 80 12.04 5.74 4.45
N GLU A 81 11.91 5.65 5.78
CA GLU A 81 10.68 5.17 6.41
C GLU A 81 9.49 6.09 6.09
N VAL A 82 9.72 7.40 6.08
CA VAL A 82 8.71 8.38 5.68
C VAL A 82 8.32 8.19 4.21
N ALA A 83 9.28 8.01 3.30
CA ALA A 83 9.03 7.81 1.87
C ALA A 83 8.38 6.44 1.59
N ALA A 84 8.73 5.40 2.33
CA ALA A 84 8.16 4.06 2.23
C ALA A 84 6.74 4.01 2.80
N ALA A 85 6.46 4.70 3.91
CA ALA A 85 5.11 4.81 4.47
C ALA A 85 4.26 5.91 3.83
N ALA A 86 4.85 6.78 3.00
CA ALA A 86 4.12 7.86 2.35
C ALA A 86 3.09 7.32 1.35
N PRO A 87 1.93 7.98 1.22
CA PRO A 87 0.93 7.61 0.24
C PRO A 87 1.46 7.83 -1.20
N PRO A 88 1.10 6.95 -2.14
CA PRO A 88 1.67 6.95 -3.51
C PRO A 88 1.28 8.19 -4.30
N ARG A 89 0.07 8.73 -4.05
CA ARG A 89 -0.44 9.98 -4.64
C ARG A 89 -0.31 11.18 -3.70
N GLY A 90 0.48 11.05 -2.64
CA GLY A 90 0.78 12.13 -1.71
C GLY A 90 1.65 13.23 -2.31
N ARG A 91 2.03 14.19 -1.46
CA ARG A 91 2.90 15.32 -1.86
C ARG A 91 4.21 14.85 -2.50
N LEU A 92 4.84 13.82 -1.92
CA LEU A 92 6.12 13.29 -2.39
C LEU A 92 5.99 12.58 -3.75
N GLY A 93 4.95 11.76 -3.96
CA GLY A 93 4.70 11.14 -5.26
C GLY A 93 4.40 12.17 -6.36
N ARG A 94 3.62 13.22 -6.08
CA ARG A 94 3.37 14.30 -7.05
C ARG A 94 4.62 15.11 -7.36
N LEU A 95 5.46 15.37 -6.35
CA LEU A 95 6.75 16.05 -6.53
C LEU A 95 7.66 15.24 -7.45
N LEU A 96 7.82 13.95 -7.18
CA LEU A 96 8.61 13.04 -8.01
C LEU A 96 8.07 12.99 -9.44
N GLU A 97 6.75 12.83 -9.62
CA GLU A 97 6.14 12.83 -10.95
C GLU A 97 6.41 14.15 -11.70
N ALA A 98 6.29 15.30 -11.04
CA ALA A 98 6.59 16.60 -11.66
C ALA A 98 8.07 16.73 -12.05
N LEU A 99 9.00 16.16 -11.28
CA LEU A 99 10.42 16.12 -11.62
C LEU A 99 10.68 15.19 -12.81
N PHE A 100 10.12 13.98 -12.78
CA PHE A 100 10.27 13.00 -13.85
C PHE A 100 9.72 13.51 -15.18
N ARG A 101 8.63 14.29 -15.17
CA ARG A 101 8.06 14.90 -16.38
C ARG A 101 8.94 15.95 -17.06
N ARG A 102 10.00 16.45 -16.41
CA ARG A 102 10.89 17.47 -16.99
C ARG A 102 11.78 16.90 -18.10
N GLU A 103 12.22 15.66 -17.93
CA GLU A 103 13.18 15.01 -18.83
C GLU A 103 12.58 13.70 -19.40
N PRO A 104 13.08 13.19 -20.54
CA PRO A 104 12.66 11.91 -21.08
C PRO A 104 13.14 10.73 -20.21
N VAL A 105 12.48 9.57 -20.36
CA VAL A 105 12.80 8.34 -19.59
C VAL A 105 14.27 7.97 -19.73
N GLU A 106 14.82 8.03 -20.94
CA GLU A 106 16.20 7.59 -21.21
C GLU A 106 17.25 8.44 -20.46
N VAL A 107 17.03 9.75 -20.36
CA VAL A 107 17.91 10.65 -19.59
C VAL A 107 17.84 10.33 -18.11
N TRP A 108 16.64 10.08 -17.58
CA TRP A 108 16.49 9.65 -16.19
C TRP A 108 17.10 8.28 -15.94
N LEU A 109 16.91 7.32 -16.84
CA LEU A 109 17.47 5.97 -16.74
C LEU A 109 18.99 6.05 -16.61
N ARG A 110 19.66 6.73 -17.54
CA ARG A 110 21.13 6.90 -17.51
C ARG A 110 21.60 7.58 -16.22
N ARG A 111 20.89 8.63 -15.75
CA ARG A 111 21.24 9.33 -14.50
C ARG A 111 21.04 8.45 -13.26
N LEU A 112 19.96 7.70 -13.20
CA LEU A 112 19.61 6.82 -12.10
C LEU A 112 20.54 5.60 -12.03
N GLU A 113 20.83 4.98 -13.17
CA GLU A 113 21.80 3.88 -13.26
C GLU A 113 23.21 4.33 -12.87
N ALA A 114 23.64 5.52 -13.30
CA ALA A 114 24.93 6.10 -12.89
C ALA A 114 25.03 6.33 -11.37
N HIS A 115 23.91 6.50 -10.68
CA HIS A 115 23.84 6.64 -9.22
C HIS A 115 23.55 5.31 -8.49
N GLY A 116 23.40 4.19 -9.22
CA GLY A 116 23.06 2.89 -8.64
C GLY A 116 21.63 2.77 -8.15
N VAL A 117 20.70 3.56 -8.71
CA VAL A 117 19.28 3.53 -8.34
C VAL A 117 18.55 2.48 -9.17
N PRO A 118 17.85 1.50 -8.56
CA PRO A 118 17.07 0.51 -9.31
C PRO A 118 15.83 1.15 -9.95
N CYS A 119 15.89 1.31 -11.27
CA CYS A 119 14.77 1.76 -12.09
C CYS A 119 14.66 0.93 -13.37
N ARG A 120 13.45 0.90 -13.95
CA ARG A 120 13.19 0.24 -15.23
C ARG A 120 12.30 1.12 -16.12
N PRO A 121 12.55 1.17 -17.43
CA PRO A 121 11.58 1.73 -18.36
C PRO A 121 10.39 0.77 -18.49
N ASP A 122 9.20 1.31 -18.73
CA ASP A 122 7.94 0.55 -18.92
C ASP A 122 7.35 0.87 -20.30
#